data_AF-A0A533BM41-F1
#
_entry.id   AF-A0A533BM41-F1
#
_cell.length_a   1.000
_cell.length_b   1.000
_cell.length_c   1.000
_cell.angle_alpha   90.00
_cell.angle_beta   90.00
_cell.angle_gamma   90.00
#
_symmetry.space_group_name_H-M   'P 1'
#
loop_
_entity.id
_entity.type
_entity.pdbx_description
1 polymer ?
#
loop_
_entity_poly.entity_id
_entity_poly.type
_entity_poly.pdbx_seq_one_letter_code
_entity_poly.pdbx_strand_id
1 'polypeptide(L)'
;MALSLNKLKLDNLAGDVWKSAERLRGKFKAYEYQNVILPIIVIRRLECVLLAWRAQKRAKVLARRPKLTEKELTKLVKKLELNPKQSPFSNKTDWTLRKVYKEDHALLDRPKSCVERLGHWGRCLT
;
A
#
# COMPACT_ATOMS: atom_id res chain seq x y z
N MET A 1 -12.08 -21.22 -24.04
CA MET A 1 -11.45 -22.24 -23.18
C MET A 1 -12.01 -22.09 -21.78
N ALA A 2 -13.01 -22.90 -21.41
CA ALA A 2 -13.54 -22.89 -20.05
C ALA A 2 -12.48 -23.50 -19.13
N LEU A 3 -11.91 -22.68 -18.24
CA LEU A 3 -11.05 -23.19 -17.16
C LEU A 3 -11.94 -24.06 -16.27
N SER A 4 -11.76 -25.39 -16.34
CA SER A 4 -12.42 -26.33 -15.43
C SER A 4 -11.89 -26.10 -14.01
N LEU A 5 -12.55 -25.23 -13.27
CA LEU A 5 -12.23 -24.93 -11.88
C LEU A 5 -12.58 -26.15 -11.01
N ASN A 6 -11.58 -26.74 -10.37
CA ASN A 6 -11.76 -27.81 -9.39
C ASN A 6 -12.41 -27.25 -8.12
N LYS A 7 -13.74 -27.42 -7.99
CA LYS A 7 -14.55 -26.87 -6.88
C LYS A 7 -13.99 -27.23 -5.50
N LEU A 8 -13.67 -28.51 -5.27
CA LEU A 8 -13.14 -29.00 -3.99
C LEU A 8 -11.83 -28.31 -3.57
N LYS A 9 -10.94 -28.05 -4.54
CA LYS A 9 -9.68 -27.37 -4.27
C LYS A 9 -9.90 -25.91 -3.92
N LEU A 10 -10.88 -25.27 -4.55
CA LEU A 10 -11.25 -23.87 -4.30
C LEU A 10 -11.86 -23.71 -2.90
N ASP A 11 -12.75 -24.63 -2.50
CA ASP A 11 -13.41 -24.60 -1.19
C ASP A 11 -12.38 -24.75 -0.04
N ASN A 12 -11.39 -25.63 -0.20
CA ASN A 12 -10.29 -25.79 0.75
C ASN A 12 -9.45 -24.50 0.88
N LEU A 13 -9.06 -23.91 -0.25
CA LEU A 13 -8.31 -22.64 -0.28
C LEU A 13 -9.11 -21.49 0.34
N ALA A 14 -10.40 -21.39 0.04
CA ALA A 14 -11.28 -20.38 0.61
C ALA A 14 -11.38 -20.53 2.14
N GLY A 15 -11.51 -21.76 2.63
CA GLY A 15 -11.51 -22.06 4.06
C GLY A 15 -10.20 -21.65 4.76
N ASP A 16 -9.05 -21.91 4.15
CA ASP A 16 -7.75 -21.54 4.70
C ASP A 16 -7.52 -20.02 4.71
N VAL A 17 -7.99 -19.33 3.67
CA VAL A 17 -7.98 -17.86 3.60
C VAL A 17 -8.88 -17.27 4.68
N TRP A 18 -10.07 -17.84 4.90
CA TRP A 18 -11.00 -17.39 5.94
C TRP A 18 -10.41 -17.55 7.34
N LYS A 19 -9.83 -18.73 7.66
CA LYS A 19 -9.16 -18.98 8.96
C LYS A 19 -8.00 -18.01 9.19
N SER A 20 -7.20 -17.78 8.15
CA SER A 20 -6.10 -16.81 8.20
C SER A 20 -6.60 -15.39 8.45
N ALA A 21 -7.70 -14.99 7.79
CA ALA A 21 -8.32 -13.68 7.97
C ALA A 21 -8.89 -13.50 9.39
N GLU A 22 -9.55 -14.52 9.96
CA GLU A 22 -10.06 -14.49 11.33
C GLU A 22 -8.94 -14.30 12.37
N ARG A 23 -7.77 -14.94 12.15
CA ARG A 23 -6.60 -14.76 13.01
C ARG A 23 -6.04 -13.34 12.93
N LEU A 24 -5.87 -12.80 11.72
CA LEU A 24 -5.31 -11.47 11.50
C LEU A 24 -6.24 -10.34 11.95
N ARG A 25 -7.56 -10.60 12.00
CA ARG A 25 -8.58 -9.66 12.48
C ARG A 25 -8.43 -9.30 13.95
N GLY A 26 -7.89 -10.20 14.78
CA GLY A 26 -7.73 -9.95 16.22
C GLY A 26 -9.04 -9.59 16.92
N LYS A 27 -9.03 -8.51 17.72
CA LYS A 27 -10.13 -8.10 18.60
C LYS A 27 -11.23 -7.25 17.94
N PHE A 28 -11.14 -6.96 16.63
CA PHE A 28 -12.08 -6.06 15.96
C PHE A 28 -13.44 -6.73 15.70
N LYS A 29 -14.52 -6.05 16.12
CA LYS A 29 -15.91 -6.47 15.87
C LYS A 29 -16.40 -5.95 14.51
N ALA A 30 -17.45 -6.58 13.96
CA ALA A 30 -17.94 -6.30 12.62
C ALA A 30 -18.27 -4.82 12.35
N TYR A 31 -18.83 -4.11 13.33
CA TYR A 31 -19.16 -2.68 13.19
C TYR A 31 -17.91 -1.76 13.15
N GLU A 32 -16.76 -2.22 13.66
CA GLU A 32 -15.51 -1.43 13.65
C GLU A 32 -14.79 -1.49 12.30
N TYR A 33 -15.20 -2.43 11.42
CA TYR A 33 -14.54 -2.63 10.12
C TYR A 33 -14.68 -1.41 9.23
N GLN A 34 -15.83 -0.75 9.30
CA GLN A 34 -16.10 0.41 8.49
C GLN A 34 -15.15 1.57 8.80
N ASN A 35 -14.80 1.75 10.08
CA ASN A 35 -14.02 2.90 10.54
C ASN A 35 -12.51 2.63 10.56
N VAL A 36 -12.09 1.37 10.73
CA VAL A 36 -10.67 1.02 10.91
C VAL A 36 -10.15 0.22 9.72
N ILE A 37 -10.81 -0.87 9.37
CA ILE A 37 -10.30 -1.83 8.38
C ILE A 37 -10.44 -1.28 6.96
N LEU A 38 -11.60 -0.74 6.60
CA LEU A 38 -11.84 -0.22 5.24
C LEU A 38 -10.86 0.92 4.88
N PRO A 39 -10.65 1.95 5.72
CA PRO A 39 -9.68 3.00 5.40
C PRO A 39 -8.26 2.47 5.22
N ILE A 40 -7.82 1.51 6.05
CA ILE A 40 -6.50 0.89 5.92
C ILE A 40 -6.37 0.11 4.59
N ILE A 41 -7.40 -0.63 4.19
CA ILE A 41 -7.42 -1.35 2.90
C ILE A 41 -7.35 -0.35 1.73
N VAL A 42 -8.09 0.75 1.81
CA VAL A 42 -8.09 1.80 0.77
C VAL A 42 -6.70 2.43 0.66
N ILE A 43 -6.08 2.82 1.79
CA ILE A 43 -4.72 3.36 1.81
C ILE A 43 -3.74 2.36 1.18
N ARG A 44 -3.85 1.08 1.52
CA ARG A 44 -3.00 0.02 0.94
C ARG A 44 -3.19 -0.12 -0.56
N ARG A 45 -4.43 -0.06 -1.06
CA ARG A 45 -4.73 -0.11 -2.51
C ARG A 45 -4.15 1.09 -3.24
N LEU A 46 -4.34 2.29 -2.72
CA LEU A 46 -3.76 3.51 -3.28
C LEU A 46 -2.23 3.45 -3.31
N GLU A 47 -1.59 2.92 -2.26
CA GLU A 47 -0.15 2.70 -2.23
C GLU A 47 0.31 1.72 -3.32
N CYS A 48 -0.38 0.60 -3.53
CA CYS A 48 -0.04 -0.35 -4.59
C CYS A 48 -0.03 0.30 -5.98
N VAL A 49 -1.05 1.13 -6.28
CA VAL A 49 -1.13 1.86 -7.54
C VAL A 49 0.00 2.88 -7.66
N LEU A 50 0.31 3.62 -6.58
CA LEU A 50 1.40 4.58 -6.54
C LEU A 50 2.76 3.92 -6.79
N LEU A 51 3.02 2.75 -6.19
CA LEU A 51 4.26 2.01 -6.37
C LEU A 51 4.40 1.49 -7.81
N ALA A 52 3.33 0.95 -8.38
CA ALA A 52 3.30 0.51 -9.77
C ALA A 52 3.59 1.68 -10.73
N TRP A 53 2.97 2.84 -10.48
CA TRP A 53 3.20 4.05 -11.26
C TRP A 53 4.67 4.53 -11.17
N ARG A 54 5.25 4.56 -9.97
CA ARG A 54 6.66 4.92 -9.77
C ARG A 54 7.61 3.98 -10.52
N ALA A 55 7.36 2.67 -10.48
CA ALA A 55 8.15 1.67 -11.21
C ALA A 55 8.10 1.89 -12.73
N GLN A 56 6.89 2.09 -13.28
CA GLN A 56 6.71 2.35 -14.70
C GLN A 56 7.40 3.65 -15.16
N LYS A 57 7.31 4.71 -14.35
CA LYS A 57 7.96 5.99 -14.67
C LYS A 57 9.49 5.89 -14.56
N ARG A 58 10.02 5.18 -13.58
CA ARG A 58 11.46 4.88 -13.48
C ARG A 58 11.96 4.18 -14.73
N ALA A 59 11.28 3.14 -15.19
CA ALA A 59 11.63 2.43 -16.42
C ALA A 59 11.62 3.37 -17.65
N LYS A 60 10.59 4.22 -17.79
CA LYS A 60 10.50 5.20 -18.89
C LYS A 60 11.61 6.26 -18.84
N VAL A 61 12.03 6.70 -17.64
CA VAL A 61 13.11 7.67 -17.49
C VAL A 61 14.46 7.03 -17.79
N LEU A 62 14.70 5.81 -17.29
CA LEU A 62 15.94 5.06 -17.56
C LEU A 62 16.12 4.76 -19.05
N ALA A 63 15.04 4.41 -19.75
CA ALA A 63 15.06 4.20 -21.20
C ALA A 63 15.49 5.46 -21.99
N ARG A 64 15.15 6.66 -21.49
CA ARG A 64 15.54 7.93 -22.12
C ARG A 64 16.90 8.44 -21.66
N ARG A 65 17.30 8.12 -20.43
CA ARG A 65 18.52 8.62 -19.77
C ARG A 65 19.20 7.49 -18.99
N PRO A 66 20.05 6.69 -19.65
CA PRO A 66 20.67 5.53 -19.02
C PRO A 66 21.79 5.87 -18.01
N LYS A 67 22.37 7.08 -18.06
CA LYS A 67 23.52 7.49 -17.22
C LYS A 67 23.14 8.14 -15.89
N LEU A 68 21.88 8.08 -15.48
CA LEU A 68 21.40 8.84 -14.32
C LEU A 68 21.67 8.10 -13.00
N THR A 69 22.10 8.83 -11.96
CA THR A 69 22.28 8.24 -10.63
C THR A 69 20.92 7.95 -9.96
N GLU A 70 20.86 6.98 -9.04
CA GLU A 70 19.62 6.59 -8.36
C GLU A 70 18.97 7.73 -7.56
N LYS A 71 19.80 8.61 -6.98
CA LYS A 71 19.36 9.77 -6.20
C LYS A 71 18.66 10.80 -7.09
N GLU A 72 19.21 11.07 -8.27
CA GLU A 72 18.63 11.97 -9.25
C GLU A 72 17.36 11.38 -9.87
N LEU A 73 17.36 10.08 -10.16
CA LEU A 73 16.18 9.36 -10.67
C LEU A 73 15.01 9.49 -9.70
N THR A 74 15.26 9.31 -8.40
CA THR A 74 14.22 9.42 -7.37
C THR A 74 13.68 10.84 -7.26
N LYS A 75 14.54 11.86 -7.29
CA LYS A 75 14.14 13.27 -7.30
C LYS A 75 13.29 13.63 -8.53
N LEU A 76 13.66 13.15 -9.72
CA LEU A 76 12.89 13.40 -10.95
C LEU A 76 11.52 12.74 -10.91
N VAL A 77 11.45 11.47 -10.52
CA VAL A 77 10.17 10.77 -10.42
C VAL A 77 9.25 11.44 -9.40
N LYS A 78 9.80 11.93 -8.29
CA LYS A 78 9.02 12.69 -7.30
C LYS A 78 8.49 14.01 -7.84
N LYS A 79 9.28 14.74 -8.64
CA LYS A 79 8.81 15.94 -9.35
C LYS A 79 7.68 15.64 -10.34
N LEU A 80 7.72 14.50 -11.02
CA LEU A 80 6.64 14.07 -11.92
C LEU A 80 5.38 13.64 -11.15
N GLU A 81 5.54 13.05 -9.97
CA GLU A 81 4.44 12.66 -9.08
C GLU A 81 3.66 13.88 -8.58
N LEU A 82 4.36 14.95 -8.18
CA LEU A 82 3.76 16.19 -7.68
C LEU A 82 3.11 17.04 -8.79
N ASN A 83 3.33 16.71 -10.06
CA ASN A 83 2.75 17.44 -11.17
C ASN A 83 1.30 16.96 -11.43
N PRO A 84 0.27 17.78 -11.14
CA PRO A 84 -1.13 17.36 -11.26
C PRO A 84 -1.55 17.02 -12.70
N LYS A 85 -0.81 17.51 -13.71
CA LYS A 85 -1.06 17.16 -15.12
C LYS A 85 -0.58 15.75 -15.49
N GLN A 86 0.35 15.17 -14.72
CA GLN A 86 0.97 13.89 -15.05
C GLN A 86 0.59 12.74 -14.11
N SER A 87 0.09 13.08 -12.92
CA SER A 87 -0.19 12.14 -11.85
C SER A 87 -1.44 12.62 -11.09
N PRO A 88 -2.40 11.73 -10.80
CA PRO A 88 -3.56 12.05 -9.96
C PRO A 88 -3.23 12.00 -8.46
N PHE A 89 -1.96 11.84 -8.08
CA PHE A 89 -1.54 11.66 -6.69
C PHE A 89 -0.98 12.95 -6.09
N SER A 90 -1.37 13.27 -4.86
CA SER A 90 -0.93 14.47 -4.13
C SER A 90 0.06 14.17 -3.00
N ASN A 91 0.73 13.00 -3.02
CA ASN A 91 1.61 12.60 -1.92
C ASN A 91 2.90 13.46 -1.89
N LYS A 92 3.00 14.36 -0.91
CA LYS A 92 4.18 15.23 -0.72
C LYS A 92 5.39 14.51 -0.12
N THR A 93 5.17 13.39 0.58
CA THR A 93 6.19 12.72 1.37
C THR A 93 6.78 11.48 0.68
N ASP A 94 7.93 11.02 1.17
CA ASP A 94 8.62 9.83 0.62
C ASP A 94 8.34 8.53 1.39
N TRP A 95 7.37 8.57 2.29
CA TRP A 95 6.96 7.42 3.09
C TRP A 95 6.19 6.40 2.25
N THR A 96 6.34 5.15 2.69
CA THR A 96 5.58 3.99 2.24
C THR A 96 5.27 3.17 3.47
N LEU A 97 4.19 2.41 3.49
CA LEU A 97 3.84 1.49 4.57
C LEU A 97 4.98 0.53 4.90
N ARG A 98 5.80 0.15 3.90
CA ARG A 98 7.03 -0.64 4.12
C ARG A 98 8.10 0.12 4.90
N LYS A 99 8.30 1.41 4.65
CA LYS A 99 9.24 2.24 5.41
C LYS A 99 8.74 2.43 6.84
N VAL A 100 7.44 2.74 6.99
CA VAL A 100 6.80 2.87 8.31
C VAL A 100 6.97 1.59 9.13
N TYR A 101 6.77 0.42 8.51
CA TYR A 101 6.99 -0.88 9.18
C TYR A 101 8.43 -1.10 9.65
N LYS A 102 9.43 -0.63 8.89
CA LYS A 102 10.86 -0.83 9.21
C LYS A 102 11.37 0.07 10.33
N GLU A 103 10.77 1.23 10.52
CA GLU A 103 11.22 2.17 11.55
C GLU A 103 10.63 1.86 12.92
N ASP A 104 9.41 1.33 12.99
CA ASP A 104 8.68 1.07 14.23
C ASP A 104 8.63 -0.43 14.59
N HIS A 105 9.79 -1.11 14.66
CA HIS A 105 9.84 -2.52 15.08
C HIS A 105 9.37 -2.75 16.55
N ALA A 106 9.49 -1.74 17.42
CA ALA A 106 9.15 -1.83 18.85
C ALA A 106 7.64 -1.70 19.16
N LEU A 107 6.79 -1.39 18.18
CA LEU A 107 5.35 -1.16 18.39
C LEU A 107 4.45 -2.30 17.93
N LEU A 108 5.04 -3.40 17.41
CA LEU A 108 4.31 -4.59 16.98
C LEU A 108 3.56 -5.27 18.13
N ASP A 109 3.99 -5.06 19.38
CA ASP A 109 3.31 -5.58 20.58
C ASP A 109 2.04 -4.79 20.97
N ARG A 110 1.79 -3.63 20.35
CA ARG A 110 0.59 -2.81 20.62
C ARG A 110 -0.26 -2.68 19.34
N PRO A 111 -1.29 -3.52 19.14
CA PRO A 111 -2.11 -3.53 17.92
C PRO A 111 -2.91 -2.24 17.64
N LYS A 112 -2.85 -1.22 18.52
CA LYS A 112 -3.59 0.04 18.39
C LYS A 112 -2.76 1.22 17.86
N SER A 113 -1.44 1.20 18.02
CA SER A 113 -0.59 2.38 17.75
C SER A 113 -0.36 2.66 16.26
N CYS A 114 -0.35 1.60 15.43
CA CYS A 114 -0.15 1.74 13.99
C CYS A 114 -1.33 2.47 13.32
N VAL A 115 -2.56 2.25 13.83
CA VAL A 115 -3.78 2.92 13.35
C VAL A 115 -3.79 4.40 13.78
N GLU A 116 -3.38 4.71 15.00
CA GLU A 116 -3.31 6.09 15.52
C GLU A 116 -2.30 6.95 14.75
N ARG A 117 -1.14 6.38 14.39
CA ARG A 117 -0.11 7.07 13.59
C ARG A 117 -0.53 7.25 12.13
N LEU A 118 -1.25 6.29 11.55
CA LEU A 118 -1.88 6.43 10.23
C LEU A 118 -2.97 7.52 10.23
N GLY A 119 -3.67 7.73 11.35
CA GLY A 119 -4.59 8.85 11.53
C GLY A 119 -3.90 10.22 11.49
N HIS A 120 -2.65 10.31 11.96
CA HIS A 120 -1.82 11.51 11.79
C HIS A 120 -1.41 11.74 10.33
N TRP A 121 -1.20 10.65 9.58
CA TRP A 121 -0.91 10.66 8.15
C TRP A 121 -2.10 11.14 7.31
N GLY A 122 -3.32 10.76 7.69
CA GLY A 122 -4.55 11.22 7.06
C GLY A 122 -4.75 12.74 7.11
N ARG A 123 -4.25 13.41 8.16
CA ARG A 123 -4.28 14.88 8.29
C ARG A 123 -3.34 15.63 7.33
N CYS A 124 -2.37 14.95 6.72
CA CYS A 124 -1.48 15.56 5.71
C CYS A 124 -1.97 15.37 4.27
N LEU A 125 -3.06 14.61 4.06
CA LEU A 125 -3.66 14.32 2.75
C LEU A 125 -4.88 15.20 2.42
N THR A 126 -5.33 16.00 3.39
CA THR A 126 -6.14 17.22 3.18
C THR A 126 -5.22 18.42 3.07
#